data_AF-A0AAW4PLJ4-F1
#
_entry.id   AF-A0AAW4PLJ4-F1
#
_cell.length_a   1.000
_cell.length_b   1.000
_cell.length_c   1.000
_cell.angle_alpha   90.00
_cell.angle_beta   90.00
_cell.angle_gamma   90.00
#
_symmetry.space_group_name_H-M   'P 1'
#
loop_
_entity.id
_entity.type
_entity.pdbx_description
1 polymer ?
#
loop_
_entity_poly.entity_id
_entity_poly.type
_entity_poly.pdbx_seq_one_letter_code
_entity_poly.pdbx_strand_id
1 'polypeptide(L)'
;MRRRRLLTALGAAPLAVAGCLSSAPSAGADLPEDCPTSQNLGVEWPEQLDASTVESFVERYEGTYYREVVVDYEPETRLDAYALHGSVTDPPTRRGDGWVVSYSGSGGVYRPTLLLEAETGEAPEGITPVPVASIDNAPLTETLREAAETGSAQLHVESPDEQYLDMLDATADHFDGPAGRGDTDTLYVDVDGTTVELSVKATNFHGDYWWSVRYYVDERVVRRAADEETAPRNGTLLECRPLE
;
A
#
# COMPACT_ATOMS: atom_id res chain seq x y z
N MET A 1 62.45 -27.38 -31.08
CA MET A 1 62.16 -26.84 -32.43
C MET A 1 61.73 -25.38 -32.23
N ARG A 2 62.56 -24.33 -32.44
CA ARG A 2 62.83 -23.60 -33.72
C ARG A 2 61.51 -23.40 -34.52
N ARG A 3 60.95 -22.20 -34.76
CA ARG A 3 61.45 -20.90 -35.28
C ARG A 3 60.35 -19.79 -35.11
N ARG A 4 60.69 -18.55 -34.68
CA ARG A 4 60.85 -17.24 -35.43
C ARG A 4 59.53 -16.48 -35.76
N ARG A 5 59.34 -15.24 -35.23
CA ARG A 5 59.59 -13.87 -35.80
C ARG A 5 58.47 -13.39 -36.77
N LEU A 6 58.06 -12.13 -36.95
CA LEU A 6 58.32 -10.76 -36.44
C LEU A 6 57.33 -9.79 -37.17
N LEU A 7 57.10 -8.61 -36.57
CA LEU A 7 57.01 -7.25 -37.16
C LEU A 7 55.75 -6.70 -37.89
N THR A 8 55.15 -5.68 -37.23
CA THR A 8 54.76 -4.32 -37.68
C THR A 8 54.03 -4.06 -39.00
N ALA A 9 52.98 -3.23 -38.91
CA ALA A 9 52.82 -2.05 -39.76
C ALA A 9 52.11 -0.91 -39.00
N LEU A 10 52.80 0.23 -38.88
CA LEU A 10 52.23 1.54 -38.55
C LEU A 10 51.49 2.08 -39.79
N GLY A 11 50.31 2.63 -39.59
CA GLY A 11 49.59 3.43 -40.59
C GLY A 11 48.95 4.62 -39.91
N ALA A 12 49.49 5.80 -40.18
CA ALA A 12 49.04 7.09 -39.66
C ALA A 12 48.05 7.77 -40.62
N ALA A 13 47.32 8.75 -40.05
CA ALA A 13 46.65 9.91 -40.63
C ALA A 13 45.10 9.88 -40.64
N PRO A 14 44.39 11.03 -40.58
CA PRO A 14 44.79 12.38 -40.13
C PRO A 14 43.87 12.97 -39.02
N LEU A 15 44.39 14.01 -38.36
CA LEU A 15 43.66 14.98 -37.52
C LEU A 15 43.13 16.15 -38.37
N ALA A 16 42.13 16.84 -37.81
CA ALA A 16 41.35 18.00 -38.30
C ALA A 16 40.09 17.60 -39.08
N VAL A 17 38.89 18.06 -38.72
CA VAL A 17 38.50 19.47 -38.59
C VAL A 17 37.52 19.70 -37.44
N ALA A 18 37.68 20.85 -36.78
CA ALA A 18 36.74 21.43 -35.84
C ALA A 18 35.31 21.53 -36.41
N GLY A 19 34.34 21.09 -35.62
CA GLY A 19 32.94 21.37 -35.82
C GLY A 19 32.26 21.30 -34.47
N CYS A 20 32.15 22.45 -33.80
CA CYS A 20 31.25 22.63 -32.67
C CYS A 20 29.82 22.39 -33.16
N LEU A 21 29.36 21.14 -33.08
CA LEU A 21 27.95 20.87 -32.95
C LEU A 21 27.66 20.89 -31.46
N SER A 22 27.39 22.08 -30.95
CA SER A 22 26.44 22.22 -29.86
C SER A 22 25.15 21.58 -30.37
N SER A 23 24.97 20.29 -30.10
CA SER A 23 23.65 19.68 -30.10
C SER A 23 22.88 20.39 -29.00
N ALA A 24 22.20 21.47 -29.37
CA ALA A 24 21.02 21.87 -28.62
C ALA A 24 20.14 20.63 -28.51
N PRO A 25 19.65 20.26 -27.32
CA PRO A 25 18.64 19.21 -27.23
C PRO A 25 17.49 19.64 -28.13
N SER A 26 17.23 18.85 -29.16
CA SER A 26 16.07 19.05 -30.02
C SER A 26 14.83 19.01 -29.14
N ALA A 27 14.11 20.13 -29.08
CA ALA A 27 12.73 20.17 -28.65
C ALA A 27 11.96 19.18 -29.53
N GLY A 28 11.64 18.01 -28.98
CA GLY A 28 11.13 16.87 -29.74
C GLY A 28 11.96 15.60 -29.55
N ALA A 29 12.29 15.22 -28.32
CA ALA A 29 12.56 13.81 -28.06
C ALA A 29 11.27 13.06 -28.36
N ASP A 30 11.25 12.20 -29.38
CA ASP A 30 10.12 11.30 -29.62
C ASP A 30 9.77 10.58 -28.31
N LEU A 31 8.47 10.47 -27.99
CA LEU A 31 8.09 9.63 -26.86
C LEU A 31 8.65 8.23 -27.11
N PRO A 32 9.07 7.50 -26.07
CA PRO A 32 9.36 6.07 -26.21
C PRO A 32 8.20 5.40 -26.94
N GLU A 33 8.51 4.55 -27.92
CA GLU A 33 7.48 3.82 -28.72
C GLU A 33 6.52 3.05 -27.80
N ASP A 34 7.02 2.61 -26.63
CA ASP A 34 6.27 2.02 -25.53
C ASP A 34 5.87 3.08 -24.49
N CYS A 35 5.11 4.09 -24.91
CA CYS A 35 4.45 5.00 -23.98
C CYS A 35 3.31 4.22 -23.29
N PRO A 36 3.43 3.84 -22.01
CA PRO A 36 2.35 3.14 -21.33
C PRO A 36 1.09 4.02 -21.36
N THR A 37 -0.05 3.43 -21.70
CA THR A 37 -1.35 4.03 -21.37
C THR A 37 -1.31 4.39 -19.89
N SER A 38 -1.63 5.65 -19.59
CA SER A 38 -1.60 6.22 -18.23
C SER A 38 -2.03 5.23 -17.15
N GLN A 39 -1.41 5.30 -15.96
CA GLN A 39 -1.79 4.46 -14.81
C GLN A 39 -3.20 4.78 -14.31
N ASN A 40 -3.86 5.83 -14.83
CA ASN A 40 -5.23 6.24 -14.50
C ASN A 40 -5.45 6.41 -12.98
N LEU A 41 -4.43 6.92 -12.28
CA LEU A 41 -4.45 7.08 -10.83
C LEU A 41 -5.29 8.28 -10.36
N GLY A 42 -5.94 9.01 -11.28
CA GLY A 42 -6.69 10.23 -10.93
C GLY A 42 -5.85 11.38 -10.38
N VAL A 43 -4.51 11.29 -10.45
CA VAL A 43 -3.59 12.35 -10.02
C VAL A 43 -3.29 13.26 -11.20
N GLU A 44 -3.75 14.51 -11.12
CA GLU A 44 -3.49 15.51 -12.13
C GLU A 44 -2.00 15.90 -12.16
N TRP A 45 -1.39 15.75 -13.33
CA TRP A 45 -0.05 16.27 -13.59
C TRP A 45 -0.08 17.80 -13.61
N PRO A 46 0.88 18.48 -12.95
CA PRO A 46 0.95 19.93 -12.96
C PRO A 46 1.14 20.50 -14.37
N GLU A 47 0.41 21.59 -14.67
CA GLU A 47 0.55 22.36 -15.93
C GLU A 47 1.86 23.14 -16.01
N GLN A 48 2.38 23.57 -14.85
CA GLN A 48 3.64 24.29 -14.72
C GLN A 48 4.60 23.45 -13.88
N LEU A 49 5.84 23.29 -14.34
CA LEU A 49 6.84 22.50 -13.64
C LEU A 49 7.88 23.39 -12.98
N ASP A 50 7.63 23.67 -11.71
CA ASP A 50 8.59 24.22 -10.76
C ASP A 50 8.82 23.25 -9.60
N ALA A 51 9.74 23.60 -8.70
CA ALA A 51 10.08 22.74 -7.56
C ALA A 51 8.84 22.42 -6.71
N SER A 52 8.02 23.42 -6.38
CA SER A 52 6.87 23.25 -5.48
C SER A 52 5.76 22.40 -6.08
N THR A 53 5.45 22.63 -7.35
CA THR A 53 4.42 21.89 -8.08
C THR A 53 4.83 20.44 -8.31
N VAL A 54 6.10 20.17 -8.60
CA VAL A 54 6.64 18.81 -8.72
C VAL A 54 6.68 18.08 -7.38
N GLU A 55 7.02 18.76 -6.29
CA GLU A 55 6.99 18.19 -4.94
C GLU A 55 5.58 17.71 -4.58
N SER A 56 4.59 18.61 -4.63
CA SER A 56 3.19 18.28 -4.33
C SER A 56 2.59 17.27 -5.32
N PHE A 57 3.09 17.22 -6.55
CA PHE A 57 2.73 16.16 -7.50
C PHE A 57 3.27 14.80 -7.04
N VAL A 58 4.57 14.68 -6.77
CA VAL A 58 5.19 13.40 -6.38
C VAL A 58 4.61 12.87 -5.07
N GLU A 59 4.32 13.73 -4.09
CA GLU A 59 3.71 13.29 -2.82
C GLU A 59 2.34 12.65 -3.03
N ARG A 60 1.48 13.26 -3.85
CA ARG A 60 0.16 12.68 -4.18
C ARG A 60 0.28 11.46 -5.08
N TYR A 61 1.19 11.53 -6.06
CA TYR A 61 1.37 10.50 -7.07
C TYR A 61 1.92 9.21 -6.45
N GLU A 62 3.00 9.26 -5.66
CA GLU A 62 3.60 8.06 -5.07
C GLU A 62 2.67 7.44 -4.02
N GLY A 63 1.94 8.23 -3.22
CA GLY A 63 0.94 7.69 -2.30
C GLY A 63 -0.12 6.86 -3.02
N THR A 64 -0.63 7.37 -4.15
CA THR A 64 -1.65 6.67 -4.95
C THR A 64 -1.07 5.49 -5.73
N TYR A 65 0.08 5.68 -6.40
CA TYR A 65 0.78 4.63 -7.13
C TYR A 65 1.14 3.45 -6.24
N TYR A 66 1.65 3.72 -5.03
CA TYR A 66 2.03 2.66 -4.12
C TYR A 66 0.80 1.88 -3.62
N ARG A 67 -0.32 2.56 -3.33
CA ARG A 67 -1.60 1.93 -2.95
C ARG A 67 -2.16 1.04 -4.06
N GLU A 68 -2.38 1.62 -5.24
CA GLU A 68 -3.10 0.92 -6.32
C GLU A 68 -2.24 -0.08 -7.08
N VAL A 69 -0.93 0.18 -7.24
CA VAL A 69 -0.09 -0.59 -8.17
C VAL A 69 0.91 -1.48 -7.45
N VAL A 70 1.53 -0.99 -6.38
CA VAL A 70 2.57 -1.76 -5.66
C VAL A 70 1.93 -2.71 -4.64
N VAL A 71 1.00 -2.18 -3.84
CA VAL A 71 0.28 -2.96 -2.83
C VAL A 71 -0.92 -3.67 -3.44
N ASP A 72 -1.56 -3.06 -4.46
CA ASP A 72 -2.82 -3.54 -5.03
C ASP A 72 -3.89 -3.72 -3.93
N TYR A 73 -4.09 -2.63 -3.16
CA TYR A 73 -4.93 -2.68 -1.98
C TYR A 73 -6.42 -2.60 -2.34
N GLU A 74 -7.07 -3.75 -2.30
CA GLU A 74 -8.53 -3.89 -2.27
C GLU A 74 -8.96 -4.35 -0.85
N PRO A 75 -9.79 -3.58 -0.12
CA PRO A 75 -10.30 -4.02 1.17
C PRO A 75 -11.25 -5.21 0.98
N GLU A 76 -10.95 -6.32 1.64
CA GLU A 76 -11.78 -7.53 1.67
C GLU A 76 -12.87 -7.40 2.74
N THR A 77 -12.57 -6.66 3.81
CA THR A 77 -13.53 -6.36 4.88
C THR A 77 -13.59 -4.87 5.22
N ARG A 78 -14.65 -4.45 5.88
CA ARG A 78 -14.81 -3.10 6.46
C ARG A 78 -13.82 -2.80 7.58
N LEU A 79 -13.20 -3.82 8.15
CA LEU A 79 -12.16 -3.67 9.18
C LEU A 79 -10.77 -3.53 8.57
N ASP A 80 -10.61 -3.83 7.27
CA ASP A 80 -9.36 -3.62 6.58
C ASP A 80 -9.04 -2.14 6.55
N ALA A 81 -7.80 -1.82 6.84
CA ALA A 81 -7.33 -0.45 6.84
C ALA A 81 -5.99 -0.34 6.14
N TYR A 82 -5.76 0.84 5.58
CA TYR A 82 -4.53 1.16 4.88
C TYR A 82 -4.01 2.49 5.41
N ALA A 83 -2.80 2.49 5.95
CA ALA A 83 -2.19 3.68 6.53
C ALA A 83 -0.77 3.84 5.99
N LEU A 84 -0.67 4.37 4.76
CA LEU A 84 0.61 4.76 4.17
C LEU A 84 0.82 6.26 4.30
N HIS A 85 2.05 6.62 4.62
CA HIS A 85 2.52 7.99 4.76
C HIS A 85 3.86 8.12 4.07
N GLY A 86 4.18 9.32 3.62
CA GLY A 86 5.51 9.61 3.12
C GLY A 86 5.60 11.05 2.71
N SER A 87 6.82 11.46 2.36
CA SER A 87 7.10 12.82 1.97
C SER A 87 8.34 12.87 1.09
N VAL A 88 8.47 13.99 0.39
CA VAL A 88 9.72 14.33 -0.30
C VAL A 88 10.82 14.57 0.74
N THR A 89 11.97 13.93 0.58
CA THR A 89 13.06 13.96 1.57
C THR A 89 14.08 15.07 1.32
N ASP A 90 14.19 15.52 0.07
CA ASP A 90 15.15 16.52 -0.38
C ASP A 90 14.47 17.52 -1.33
N PRO A 91 14.89 18.80 -1.34
CA PRO A 91 14.35 19.78 -2.28
C PRO A 91 14.47 19.30 -3.73
N PRO A 92 13.40 19.39 -4.54
CA PRO A 92 13.44 19.01 -5.95
C PRO A 92 14.58 19.71 -6.70
N THR A 93 15.29 18.93 -7.51
CA THR A 93 16.47 19.42 -8.21
C THR A 93 16.28 19.35 -9.72
N ARG A 94 16.42 20.50 -10.40
CA ARG A 94 16.35 20.56 -11.87
C ARG A 94 17.51 19.80 -12.52
N ARG A 95 17.20 18.96 -13.50
CA ARG A 95 18.15 18.15 -14.29
C ARG A 95 17.70 18.09 -15.74
N GLY A 96 18.37 18.87 -16.59
CA GLY A 96 17.98 19.01 -17.99
C GLY A 96 16.64 19.72 -18.13
N ASP A 97 15.72 19.07 -18.82
CA ASP A 97 14.34 19.49 -19.07
C ASP A 97 13.37 19.16 -17.93
N GLY A 98 13.76 18.27 -17.01
CA GLY A 98 12.92 17.86 -15.89
C GLY A 98 13.46 18.16 -14.50
N TRP A 99 12.79 17.56 -13.52
CA TRP A 99 13.06 17.62 -12.10
C TRP A 99 13.34 16.24 -11.54
N VAL A 100 14.30 16.15 -10.62
CA VAL A 100 14.55 14.94 -9.81
C VAL A 100 14.05 15.18 -8.40
N VAL A 101 13.30 14.20 -7.87
CA VAL A 101 12.68 14.26 -6.55
C VAL A 101 12.97 12.98 -5.78
N SER A 102 13.41 13.08 -4.54
CA SER A 102 13.56 11.94 -3.62
C SER A 102 12.31 11.85 -2.74
N TYR A 103 11.75 10.65 -2.59
CA TYR A 103 10.59 10.40 -1.73
C TYR A 103 10.87 9.19 -0.85
N SER A 104 10.46 9.28 0.41
CA SER A 104 10.45 8.13 1.32
C SER A 104 9.08 7.97 1.94
N GLY A 105 8.65 6.72 2.05
CA GLY A 105 7.38 6.37 2.66
C GLY A 105 7.51 5.20 3.62
N SER A 106 6.51 5.12 4.49
CA SER A 106 6.30 4.01 5.38
C SER A 106 4.82 3.82 5.66
N GLY A 107 4.45 2.64 6.13
CA GLY A 107 3.09 2.40 6.57
C GLY A 107 2.75 0.94 6.68
N GLY A 108 1.45 0.66 6.74
CA GLY A 108 0.96 -0.70 6.83
C GLY A 108 -0.36 -0.93 6.11
N VAL A 109 -0.51 -2.17 5.64
CA VAL A 109 -1.80 -2.76 5.31
C VAL A 109 -2.26 -3.54 6.52
N TYR A 110 -3.44 -3.22 7.03
CA TYR A 110 -4.08 -3.90 8.15
C TYR A 110 -5.20 -4.78 7.62
N ARG A 111 -5.10 -6.08 7.93
CA ARG A 111 -6.15 -7.08 7.67
C ARG A 111 -6.42 -7.78 8.99
N PRO A 112 -7.36 -7.29 9.79
CA PRO A 112 -7.45 -7.69 11.19
C PRO A 112 -7.93 -9.14 11.32
N THR A 113 -7.41 -9.81 12.35
CA THR A 113 -7.99 -11.06 12.85
C THR A 113 -8.94 -10.73 14.00
N LEU A 114 -9.91 -11.57 14.31
CA LEU A 114 -10.76 -11.36 15.49
C LEU A 114 -10.30 -12.25 16.65
N LEU A 115 -10.19 -11.66 17.83
CA LEU A 115 -10.10 -12.39 19.08
C LEU A 115 -11.45 -12.26 19.79
N LEU A 116 -12.09 -13.39 20.04
CA LEU A 116 -13.35 -13.49 20.74
C LEU A 116 -13.07 -14.07 22.11
N GLU A 117 -13.27 -13.29 23.16
CA GLU A 117 -13.06 -13.67 24.56
C GLU A 117 -14.43 -13.81 25.22
N ALA A 118 -14.76 -15.03 25.65
CA ALA A 118 -16.03 -15.35 26.28
C ALA A 118 -15.78 -15.62 27.77
N GLU A 119 -16.49 -14.92 28.65
CA GLU A 119 -16.39 -15.09 30.11
C GLU A 119 -17.78 -15.12 30.74
N THR A 120 -17.98 -15.93 31.79
CA THR A 120 -19.25 -15.89 32.53
C THR A 120 -19.40 -14.54 33.24
N GLY A 121 -20.56 -13.91 33.12
CA GLY A 121 -20.80 -12.58 33.67
C GLY A 121 -22.28 -12.24 33.79
N GLU A 122 -22.58 -11.04 34.25
CA GLU A 122 -23.95 -10.50 34.30
C GLU A 122 -24.12 -9.45 33.21
N ALA A 123 -25.24 -9.50 32.48
CA ALA A 123 -25.55 -8.45 31.52
C ALA A 123 -25.91 -7.13 32.24
N PRO A 124 -25.51 -5.96 31.69
CA PRO A 124 -25.88 -4.66 32.22
C PRO A 124 -27.40 -4.48 32.29
N GLU A 125 -27.85 -3.59 33.18
CA GLU A 125 -29.28 -3.25 33.27
C GLU A 125 -29.85 -2.79 31.92
N GLY A 126 -30.98 -3.37 31.52
CA GLY A 126 -31.65 -3.04 30.25
C GLY A 126 -31.15 -3.82 29.04
N ILE A 127 -30.06 -4.60 29.18
CA ILE A 127 -29.58 -5.52 28.14
C ILE A 127 -30.15 -6.91 28.39
N THR A 128 -30.81 -7.47 27.37
CA THR A 128 -31.30 -8.85 27.40
C THR A 128 -30.29 -9.73 26.66
N PRO A 129 -29.69 -10.74 27.32
CA PRO A 129 -28.79 -11.66 26.64
C PRO A 129 -29.47 -12.39 25.48
N VAL A 130 -28.72 -12.59 24.39
CA VAL A 130 -29.18 -13.27 23.19
C VAL A 130 -29.09 -14.78 23.39
N PRO A 131 -30.11 -15.59 23.06
CA PRO A 131 -30.01 -17.04 23.19
C PRO A 131 -28.92 -17.62 22.29
N VAL A 132 -28.04 -18.48 22.81
CA VAL A 132 -26.97 -19.13 22.00
C VAL A 132 -27.52 -19.88 20.77
N ALA A 133 -28.77 -20.34 20.83
CA ALA A 133 -29.43 -21.04 19.74
C ALA A 133 -29.77 -20.15 18.52
N SER A 134 -29.73 -18.82 18.65
CA SER A 134 -29.90 -17.91 17.50
C SER A 134 -28.60 -17.60 16.77
N ILE A 135 -27.44 -18.06 17.27
CA ILE A 135 -26.13 -17.85 16.65
C ILE A 135 -25.84 -19.05 15.74
N ASP A 136 -25.82 -18.83 14.42
CA ASP A 136 -25.53 -19.87 13.43
C ASP A 136 -24.02 -19.97 13.12
N ASN A 137 -23.22 -20.24 14.15
CA ASN A 137 -21.77 -20.44 14.01
C ASN A 137 -21.28 -21.50 14.98
N ALA A 138 -20.96 -22.68 14.46
CA ALA A 138 -20.59 -23.82 15.29
C ALA A 138 -19.36 -23.54 16.18
N PRO A 139 -18.22 -23.03 15.65
CA PRO A 139 -17.06 -22.69 16.49
C PRO A 139 -17.39 -21.70 17.61
N LEU A 140 -18.10 -20.62 17.31
CA LEU A 140 -18.48 -19.62 18.30
C LEU A 140 -19.42 -20.19 19.37
N THR A 141 -20.45 -20.94 18.96
CA THR A 141 -21.38 -21.56 19.93
C THR A 141 -20.71 -22.62 20.79
N GLU A 142 -19.68 -23.31 20.30
CA GLU A 142 -18.86 -24.23 21.09
C GLU A 142 -18.03 -23.45 22.13
N THR A 143 -17.35 -22.37 21.74
CA THR A 143 -16.61 -21.48 22.65
C THR A 143 -17.51 -20.89 23.73
N LEU A 144 -18.71 -20.44 23.38
CA LEU A 144 -19.67 -19.88 24.36
C LEU A 144 -20.13 -20.95 25.37
N ARG A 145 -20.35 -22.19 24.93
CA ARG A 145 -20.68 -23.31 25.84
C ARG A 145 -19.51 -23.67 26.75
N GLU A 146 -18.29 -23.72 26.21
CA GLU A 146 -17.09 -23.96 27.00
C GLU A 146 -16.91 -22.88 28.07
N ALA A 147 -17.11 -21.60 27.72
CA ALA A 147 -17.06 -20.50 28.67
C ALA A 147 -18.13 -20.65 29.77
N ALA A 148 -19.37 -20.99 29.41
CA ALA A 148 -20.44 -21.23 30.39
C ALA A 148 -20.13 -22.38 31.37
N GLU A 149 -19.42 -23.42 30.92
CA GLU A 149 -19.03 -24.57 31.76
C GLU A 149 -17.79 -24.32 32.61
N THR A 150 -16.79 -23.63 32.06
CA THR A 150 -15.44 -23.52 32.65
C THR A 150 -15.15 -22.15 33.27
N GLY A 151 -15.98 -21.15 32.97
CA GLY A 151 -15.84 -19.75 33.38
C GLY A 151 -15.28 -18.83 32.29
N SER A 152 -14.50 -19.36 31.34
CA SER A 152 -13.91 -18.57 30.26
C SER A 152 -13.45 -19.42 29.08
N ALA A 153 -13.56 -18.94 27.85
CA ALA A 153 -12.99 -19.55 26.65
C ALA A 153 -12.62 -18.49 25.61
N GLN A 154 -11.82 -18.85 24.62
CA GLN A 154 -11.39 -17.93 23.56
C GLN A 154 -11.47 -18.59 22.18
N LEU A 155 -11.80 -17.78 21.17
CA LEU A 155 -11.79 -18.14 19.76
C LEU A 155 -11.01 -17.11 18.96
N HIS A 156 -10.04 -17.58 18.17
CA HIS A 156 -9.30 -16.74 17.23
C HIS A 156 -9.80 -17.02 15.81
N VAL A 157 -10.30 -15.97 15.15
CA VAL A 157 -10.70 -16.01 13.73
C VAL A 157 -9.61 -15.32 12.91
N GLU A 158 -8.80 -16.12 12.21
CA GLU A 158 -7.62 -15.63 11.47
C GLU A 158 -7.97 -14.82 10.22
N SER A 159 -9.13 -15.04 9.62
CA SER A 159 -9.53 -14.36 8.38
C SER A 159 -11.06 -14.22 8.39
N PRO A 160 -11.60 -13.26 9.17
CA PRO A 160 -13.02 -12.97 9.12
C PRO A 160 -13.37 -12.45 7.71
N ASP A 161 -14.48 -12.91 7.15
CA ASP A 161 -15.07 -12.30 5.96
C ASP A 161 -16.24 -11.39 6.37
N GLU A 162 -16.77 -10.61 5.41
CA GLU A 162 -17.93 -9.74 5.66
C GLU A 162 -19.15 -10.51 6.18
N GLN A 163 -19.35 -11.76 5.75
CA GLN A 163 -20.48 -12.56 6.24
C GLN A 163 -20.34 -12.89 7.73
N TYR A 164 -19.13 -13.16 8.19
CA TYR A 164 -18.85 -13.38 9.60
C TYR A 164 -19.09 -12.10 10.43
N LEU A 165 -18.68 -10.93 9.91
CA LEU A 165 -18.92 -9.65 10.56
C LEU A 165 -20.41 -9.29 10.61
N ASP A 166 -21.12 -9.45 9.49
CA ASP A 166 -22.57 -9.21 9.39
C ASP A 166 -23.37 -10.12 10.34
N MET A 167 -22.94 -11.37 10.50
CA MET A 167 -23.53 -12.30 11.47
C MET A 167 -23.34 -11.82 12.91
N LEU A 168 -22.15 -11.32 13.27
CA LEU A 168 -21.89 -10.79 14.61
C LEU A 168 -22.77 -9.56 14.89
N ASP A 169 -22.84 -8.61 13.96
CA ASP A 169 -23.70 -7.42 14.09
C ASP A 169 -25.18 -7.78 14.24
N ALA A 170 -25.64 -8.76 13.46
CA ALA A 170 -27.02 -9.22 13.51
C ALA A 170 -27.35 -10.00 14.80
N THR A 171 -26.37 -10.31 15.64
CA THR A 171 -26.59 -11.07 16.87
C THR A 171 -27.37 -10.26 17.89
N ALA A 172 -27.10 -8.96 18.05
CA ALA A 172 -27.76 -8.14 19.06
C ALA A 172 -27.90 -6.66 18.64
N ASP A 173 -29.06 -6.05 18.91
CA ASP A 173 -29.34 -4.65 18.57
C ASP A 173 -28.40 -3.61 19.23
N HIS A 174 -27.68 -4.00 20.29
CA HIS A 174 -26.77 -3.13 21.05
C HIS A 174 -25.29 -3.33 20.70
N PHE A 175 -25.00 -4.22 19.75
CA PHE A 175 -23.67 -4.58 19.33
C PHE A 175 -23.47 -4.09 17.90
N ASP A 176 -22.52 -3.17 17.71
CA ASP A 176 -22.14 -2.63 16.41
C ASP A 176 -20.83 -3.26 15.90
N GLY A 177 -20.19 -4.06 16.74
CA GLY A 177 -18.90 -4.68 16.47
C GLY A 177 -17.73 -3.69 16.54
N PRO A 178 -16.49 -4.19 16.45
CA PRO A 178 -15.34 -3.30 16.35
C PRO A 178 -15.43 -2.48 15.06
N ALA A 179 -15.24 -1.16 15.16
CA ALA A 179 -15.28 -0.26 14.00
C ALA A 179 -13.92 -0.14 13.29
N GLY A 180 -12.86 -0.62 13.92
CA GLY A 180 -11.52 -0.51 13.38
C GLY A 180 -10.46 -1.21 14.23
N ARG A 181 -9.21 -0.95 13.85
CA ARG A 181 -8.04 -1.58 14.43
C ARG A 181 -7.95 -1.35 15.94
N GLY A 182 -7.87 -2.46 16.69
CA GLY A 182 -7.70 -2.43 18.14
C GLY A 182 -8.98 -2.15 18.91
N ASP A 183 -10.08 -1.87 18.20
CA ASP A 183 -11.38 -1.68 18.81
C ASP A 183 -11.91 -3.00 19.36
N THR A 184 -12.76 -2.87 20.36
CA THR A 184 -13.44 -3.99 21.01
C THR A 184 -14.87 -3.57 21.26
N ASP A 185 -15.80 -4.48 21.00
CA ASP A 185 -17.19 -4.34 21.37
C ASP A 185 -17.65 -5.63 22.06
N THR A 186 -18.73 -5.54 22.83
CA THR A 186 -19.15 -6.61 23.74
C THR A 186 -20.64 -6.90 23.57
N LEU A 187 -21.00 -8.17 23.50
CA LEU A 187 -22.38 -8.64 23.53
C LEU A 187 -22.58 -9.71 24.59
N TYR A 188 -23.82 -9.89 25.02
CA TYR A 188 -24.18 -10.83 26.08
C TYR A 188 -25.03 -11.97 25.52
N VAL A 189 -24.65 -13.21 25.84
CA VAL A 189 -25.30 -14.43 25.34
C VAL A 189 -25.84 -15.25 26.52
N ASP A 190 -27.09 -15.73 26.41
CA ASP A 190 -27.64 -16.74 27.30
C ASP A 190 -27.31 -18.15 26.77
N VAL A 191 -26.55 -18.90 27.57
CA VAL A 191 -26.17 -20.29 27.31
C VAL A 191 -26.85 -21.16 28.36
N ASP A 192 -28.04 -21.67 28.03
CA ASP A 192 -28.84 -22.56 28.89
C ASP A 192 -29.07 -22.01 30.31
N GLY A 193 -29.30 -20.69 30.42
CA GLY A 193 -29.52 -19.98 31.70
C GLY A 193 -28.25 -19.38 32.32
N THR A 194 -27.08 -19.61 31.73
CA THR A 194 -25.82 -18.96 32.13
C THR A 194 -25.53 -17.80 31.18
N THR A 195 -25.42 -16.59 31.72
CA THR A 195 -25.02 -15.43 30.92
C THR A 195 -23.50 -15.43 30.70
N VAL A 196 -23.11 -15.27 29.44
CA VAL A 196 -21.74 -15.18 28.97
C VAL A 196 -21.55 -13.82 28.31
N GLU A 197 -20.55 -13.07 28.76
CA GLU A 197 -20.05 -11.86 28.12
C GLU A 197 -19.08 -12.27 27.00
N LEU A 198 -19.34 -11.82 25.77
CA LEU A 198 -18.50 -12.05 24.60
C LEU A 198 -17.87 -10.72 24.17
N SER A 199 -16.58 -10.56 24.43
CA SER A 199 -15.79 -9.45 23.90
C SER A 199 -15.21 -9.81 22.54
N VAL A 200 -15.54 -9.03 21.52
CA VAL A 200 -15.06 -9.18 20.14
C VAL A 200 -14.06 -8.09 19.84
N LYS A 201 -12.80 -8.48 19.64
CA LYS A 201 -11.70 -7.55 19.41
C LYS A 201 -11.10 -7.69 18.02
N ALA A 202 -11.04 -6.58 17.29
CA ALA A 202 -10.26 -6.49 16.06
C ALA A 202 -8.78 -6.37 16.40
N THR A 203 -8.03 -7.44 16.18
CA THR A 203 -6.61 -7.52 16.54
C THR A 203 -5.70 -7.07 15.38
N ASN A 204 -4.44 -6.83 15.70
CA ASN A 204 -3.45 -6.29 14.76
C ASN A 204 -2.78 -7.41 13.96
N PHE A 205 -3.14 -7.56 12.70
CA PHE A 205 -2.22 -8.13 11.70
C PHE A 205 -1.86 -7.04 10.70
N HIS A 206 -0.55 -6.84 10.49
CA HIS A 206 -0.02 -5.79 9.63
C HIS A 206 1.11 -6.33 8.76
N GLY A 207 1.12 -5.94 7.49
CA GLY A 207 2.35 -5.91 6.70
C GLY A 207 2.98 -4.52 6.86
N ASP A 208 4.19 -4.44 7.40
CA ASP A 208 4.94 -3.18 7.47
C ASP A 208 5.69 -2.92 6.16
N TYR A 209 5.55 -1.71 5.63
CA TYR A 209 6.21 -1.25 4.42
C TYR A 209 7.12 -0.06 4.74
N TRP A 210 8.31 -0.09 4.16
CA TRP A 210 9.29 0.99 4.18
C TRP A 210 9.90 1.06 2.80
N TRP A 211 9.91 2.23 2.18
CA TRP A 211 10.49 2.38 0.85
C TRP A 211 11.03 3.77 0.60
N SER A 212 12.00 3.84 -0.29
CA SER A 212 12.57 5.09 -0.80
C SER A 212 12.66 4.98 -2.30
N VAL A 213 12.26 6.04 -2.99
CA VAL A 213 12.31 6.11 -4.46
C VAL A 213 12.76 7.47 -4.91
N ARG A 214 13.21 7.53 -6.17
CA ARG A 214 13.50 8.79 -6.84
C ARG A 214 12.71 8.90 -8.12
N TYR A 215 12.18 10.08 -8.37
CA TYR A 215 11.43 10.41 -9.56
C TYR A 215 12.24 11.27 -10.52
N TYR A 216 11.97 11.11 -11.80
CA TYR A 216 12.24 12.11 -12.82
C TYR A 216 10.90 12.54 -13.43
N VAL A 217 10.60 13.84 -13.38
CA VAL A 217 9.36 14.43 -13.88
C VAL A 217 9.71 15.55 -14.85
N ASP A 218 9.21 15.47 -16.08
CA ASP A 218 9.22 16.60 -17.03
C ASP A 218 7.81 16.85 -17.58
N GLU A 219 7.69 17.70 -18.61
CA GLU A 219 6.39 18.09 -19.18
C GLU A 219 5.65 16.91 -19.82
N ARG A 220 6.36 15.80 -20.09
CA ARG A 220 5.91 14.71 -20.94
C ARG A 220 6.06 13.33 -20.35
N VAL A 221 6.95 13.11 -19.39
CA VAL A 221 7.16 11.80 -18.76
C VAL A 221 7.30 11.87 -17.23
N VAL A 222 6.79 10.82 -16.57
CA VAL A 222 7.07 10.51 -15.17
C VAL A 222 7.80 9.18 -15.12
N ARG A 223 8.98 9.18 -14.49
CA ARG A 223 9.79 7.97 -14.29
C ARG A 223 10.09 7.76 -12.82
N ARG A 224 10.13 6.49 -12.39
CA ARG A 224 10.41 6.07 -11.01
C ARG A 224 11.59 5.11 -10.98
N ALA A 225 12.57 5.41 -10.13
CA ALA A 225 13.69 4.52 -9.82
C ALA A 225 13.57 4.09 -8.35
N ALA A 226 13.40 2.78 -8.14
CA ALA A 226 13.26 2.20 -6.80
C ALA A 226 14.61 1.90 -6.14
N ASP A 227 15.67 1.75 -6.93
CA ASP A 227 17.03 1.53 -6.44
C ASP A 227 17.90 2.80 -6.55
N GLU A 228 18.90 2.89 -5.68
CA GLU A 228 19.81 4.03 -5.61
C GLU A 228 20.83 4.08 -6.76
N GLU A 229 21.05 2.97 -7.46
CA GLU A 229 22.03 2.85 -8.54
C GLU A 229 21.46 3.36 -9.88
N THR A 230 20.14 3.23 -10.09
CA THR A 230 19.46 3.66 -11.30
C THR A 230 19.21 5.15 -11.30
N ALA A 231 19.83 5.85 -12.24
CA ALA A 231 19.55 7.26 -12.47
C ALA A 231 18.03 7.45 -12.76
N PRO A 232 17.33 8.39 -12.09
CA PRO A 232 15.88 8.53 -12.22
C PRO A 232 15.36 8.71 -13.66
N ARG A 233 16.15 9.36 -14.52
CA ARG A 233 15.84 9.54 -15.96
C ARG A 233 15.82 8.22 -16.74
N ASN A 234 16.49 7.18 -16.23
CA ASN A 234 16.52 5.83 -16.78
C ASN A 234 15.61 4.87 -16.00
N GLY A 235 14.85 5.37 -15.03
CA GLY A 235 13.90 4.57 -14.27
C GLY A 235 12.71 4.11 -15.10
N THR A 236 11.87 3.27 -14.49
CA THR A 236 10.63 2.76 -15.06
C THR A 236 9.75 3.93 -15.49
N LEU A 237 9.34 3.93 -16.76
CA LEU A 237 8.38 4.90 -17.29
C LEU A 237 6.99 4.56 -16.75
N LEU A 238 6.39 5.48 -16.00
CA LEU A 238 5.07 5.28 -15.41
C LEU A 238 3.97 6.00 -16.21
N GLU A 239 4.24 7.23 -16.62
CA GLU A 239 3.30 8.09 -17.35
C GLU A 239 3.98 8.77 -18.53
N CYS A 240 3.22 9.02 -19.58
CA CYS A 240 3.66 9.79 -20.73
C CYS A 240 2.50 10.57 -21.37
N ARG A 241 2.79 11.76 -21.90
CA ARG A 241 1.84 12.62 -22.63
C ARG A 241 2.31 12.88 -24.06
N PRO A 242 1.47 12.62 -25.09
CA PRO A 242 1.78 12.99 -26.46
C PRO A 242 2.00 14.51 -26.57
N LEU A 243 2.79 14.91 -27.56
CA LEU A 243 2.84 16.32 -27.96
C LEU A 243 1.48 16.67 -28.54
N GLU A 244 0.84 17.71 -27.99
CA GLU A 244 -0.29 18.37 -28.64
C GLU A 244 0.15 19.16 -29.88
#